data_AF-A0A8D9EAE1-F1
#
_entry.id   AF-A0A8D9EAE1-F1
#
_cell.length_a   1.000
_cell.length_b   1.000
_cell.length_c   1.000
_cell.angle_alpha   90.00
_cell.angle_beta   90.00
_cell.angle_gamma   90.00
#
_symmetry.space_group_name_H-M   'P 1'
#
loop_
_entity.id
_entity.type
_entity.pdbx_description
1 polymer ?
#
loop_
_entity_poly.entity_id
_entity_poly.type
_entity_poly.pdbx_seq_one_letter_code
_entity_poly.pdbx_strand_id
1 'polypeptide(L)'
;MTSALSSMTTSAMTSDGLDPMYFAFDHFQKRNFEKCAEICTELLAKNPYDKAVWTLKLRSLTCQLTVDDLEAEEEGIADNILDTNTIATAARPGTSLRTAQVTAPVLTSRPRTESGRPVSGVVRPGTLA
;
A
#
# COMPACT_ATOMS: atom_id res chain seq x y z
N MET A 1 18.75 -22.37 -31.05
CA MET A 1 18.47 -21.00 -30.60
C MET A 1 18.23 -21.03 -29.09
N THR A 2 19.12 -21.61 -28.28
CA THR A 2 20.37 -21.05 -27.71
C THR A 2 20.13 -19.77 -26.90
N SER A 3 19.78 -19.98 -25.63
CA SER A 3 20.48 -19.46 -24.44
C SER A 3 21.09 -18.06 -24.55
N ALA A 4 20.37 -17.04 -24.09
CA ALA A 4 20.93 -15.71 -23.80
C ALA A 4 20.09 -14.98 -22.75
N LEU A 5 20.18 -15.42 -21.49
CA LEU A 5 19.88 -14.62 -20.29
C LEU A 5 20.73 -15.17 -19.15
N SER A 6 22.04 -15.13 -19.37
CA SER A 6 23.03 -15.22 -18.31
C SER A 6 23.40 -13.80 -17.90
N SER A 7 23.72 -13.62 -16.61
CA SER A 7 24.35 -12.44 -16.00
C SER A 7 23.47 -11.24 -15.64
N MET A 8 22.60 -11.42 -14.64
CA MET A 8 22.54 -10.44 -13.55
C MET A 8 23.06 -11.10 -12.28
N THR A 9 24.32 -11.50 -12.33
CA THR A 9 25.16 -11.69 -11.16
C THR A 9 25.45 -10.33 -10.56
N THR A 10 24.56 -9.83 -9.71
CA THR A 10 24.96 -8.82 -8.72
C THR A 10 25.68 -9.58 -7.63
N SER A 11 26.97 -9.84 -7.84
CA SER A 11 27.87 -10.22 -6.76
C SER A 11 27.82 -9.08 -5.74
N ALA A 12 27.15 -9.31 -4.60
CA ALA A 12 27.27 -8.44 -3.45
C ALA A 12 28.72 -8.53 -2.99
N MET A 13 29.52 -7.61 -3.52
CA MET A 13 30.94 -7.43 -3.26
C MET A 13 31.11 -7.27 -1.75
N THR A 14 31.52 -8.35 -1.07
CA THR A 14 31.99 -8.31 0.30
C THR A 14 33.29 -7.52 0.30
N SER A 15 33.23 -6.23 0.64
CA SER A 15 34.42 -5.46 0.97
C SER A 15 34.96 -5.95 2.32
N ASP A 16 35.92 -6.87 2.28
CA ASP A 16 37.07 -7.11 3.18
C ASP A 16 36.96 -6.80 4.69
N GLY A 17 35.80 -6.91 5.34
CA GLY A 17 35.73 -6.88 6.81
C GLY A 17 34.37 -6.65 7.47
N LEU A 18 33.31 -6.33 6.71
CA LEU A 18 32.00 -6.04 7.30
C LEU A 18 31.01 -7.19 7.13
N ASP A 19 30.25 -7.49 8.20
CA ASP A 19 29.29 -8.59 8.27
C ASP A 19 28.17 -8.45 7.21
N PRO A 20 27.91 -9.48 6.36
CA PRO A 20 26.85 -9.44 5.36
C PRO A 20 25.45 -9.12 5.93
N MET A 21 25.17 -9.49 7.18
CA MET A 21 23.88 -9.16 7.81
C MET A 21 23.71 -7.65 8.00
N TYR A 22 24.80 -6.93 8.28
CA TYR A 22 24.77 -5.47 8.40
C TYR A 22 24.43 -4.81 7.06
N PHE A 23 25.00 -5.30 5.95
CA PHE A 23 24.66 -4.79 4.62
C PHE A 23 23.19 -5.02 4.26
N ALA A 24 22.63 -6.18 4.60
CA ALA A 24 21.20 -6.45 4.40
C ALA A 24 20.33 -5.43 5.16
N PHE A 25 20.69 -5.14 6.40
CA PHE A 25 19.97 -4.18 7.23
C PHE A 25 20.09 -2.73 6.73
N ASP A 26 21.26 -2.32 6.24
CA ASP A 26 21.45 -1.01 5.60
C ASP A 26 20.59 -0.86 4.34
N HIS A 27 20.51 -1.89 3.51
CA HIS A 27 19.61 -1.91 2.35
C HIS A 27 18.13 -1.81 2.76
N PHE A 28 17.73 -2.48 3.84
CA PHE A 28 16.38 -2.38 4.39
C PHE A 28 16.04 -0.95 4.83
N GLN A 29 16.95 -0.27 5.54
CA GLN A 29 16.75 1.12 5.95
C GLN A 29 16.62 2.09 4.77
N LYS A 30 17.37 1.83 3.68
CA LYS A 30 17.30 2.60 2.42
C LYS A 30 16.04 2.29 1.59
N ARG A 31 15.10 1.49 2.11
CA ARG A 31 13.89 0.99 1.41
C ARG A 31 14.20 0.17 0.16
N ASN A 32 15.42 -0.37 0.03
CA ASN A 32 15.78 -1.26 -1.07
C ASN A 32 15.52 -2.71 -0.65
N PHE A 33 14.25 -3.11 -0.76
CA PHE A 33 13.79 -4.38 -0.21
C PHE A 33 14.17 -5.59 -1.08
N GLU A 34 14.34 -5.43 -2.39
CA GLU A 34 14.72 -6.52 -3.30
C GLU A 34 16.12 -7.05 -2.97
N LYS A 35 17.10 -6.15 -2.92
CA LYS A 35 18.50 -6.50 -2.59
C LYS A 35 18.64 -7.08 -1.19
N CYS A 36 17.87 -6.55 -0.22
CA CYS A 36 17.83 -7.10 1.13
C CYS A 36 17.34 -8.56 1.12
N ALA A 37 16.28 -8.85 0.35
CA ALA A 37 15.73 -10.21 0.27
C ALA A 37 16.73 -11.19 -0.37
N GLU A 38 17.44 -10.76 -1.42
CA GLU A 38 18.51 -11.54 -2.07
C GLU A 38 19.63 -11.90 -1.09
N ILE A 39 20.22 -10.92 -0.40
CA ILE A 39 21.29 -11.17 0.59
C ILE A 39 20.80 -12.09 1.71
N CYS A 40 19.57 -11.89 2.20
CA CYS A 40 18.98 -12.77 3.21
C CYS A 40 18.76 -14.20 2.68
N THR A 41 18.48 -14.39 1.38
CA THR A 41 18.36 -15.74 0.79
C THR A 41 19.70 -16.48 0.78
N GLU A 42 20.78 -15.77 0.44
CA GLU A 42 22.14 -16.34 0.46
C GLU A 42 22.59 -16.68 1.88
N LEU A 43 22.26 -15.85 2.86
CA LEU A 43 22.54 -16.09 4.27
C LEU A 43 21.78 -17.29 4.82
N LEU A 44 20.48 -17.41 4.51
CA LEU A 44 19.66 -18.56 4.92
C LEU A 44 20.08 -19.87 4.25
N ALA A 45 20.63 -19.83 3.04
CA ALA A 45 21.19 -21.01 2.38
C ALA A 45 22.41 -21.57 3.13
N LYS A 46 23.19 -20.71 3.80
CA LYS A 46 24.34 -21.10 4.62
C LYS A 46 23.92 -21.55 6.03
N ASN A 47 23.00 -20.82 6.66
CA ASN A 47 22.49 -21.13 8.00
C ASN A 47 20.96 -21.03 8.05
N PRO A 48 20.24 -22.16 7.96
CA PRO A 48 18.78 -22.15 7.92
C PRO A 48 18.11 -21.83 9.27
N TYR A 49 18.85 -21.84 10.38
CA TYR A 49 18.29 -21.62 11.73
C TYR A 49 18.44 -20.17 12.22
N ASP A 50 18.94 -19.26 11.39
CA ASP A 50 19.07 -17.86 11.75
C ASP A 50 17.72 -17.13 11.72
N LYS A 51 17.16 -16.92 12.92
CA LYS A 51 15.89 -16.22 13.12
C LYS A 51 15.96 -14.74 12.74
N ALA A 52 17.12 -14.09 12.91
CA ALA A 52 17.26 -12.68 12.61
C ALA A 52 17.22 -12.43 11.10
N VAL A 53 17.92 -13.25 10.33
CA VAL A 53 17.90 -13.17 8.85
C VAL A 53 16.50 -13.52 8.32
N TRP A 54 15.85 -14.53 8.89
CA TRP A 54 14.51 -14.94 8.47
C TRP A 54 13.47 -13.83 8.70
N THR A 55 13.47 -13.21 9.87
CA THR A 55 12.55 -12.11 10.20
C THR A 55 12.81 -10.87 9.34
N LEU A 56 14.08 -10.54 9.07
CA LEU A 56 14.46 -9.44 8.18
C LEU A 56 13.95 -9.69 6.74
N LYS A 57 14.11 -10.91 6.23
CA LYS A 57 13.59 -11.31 4.92
C LYS A 57 12.08 -11.19 4.86
N LEU A 58 11.37 -11.75 5.84
CA LEU A 58 9.92 -11.66 5.91
C LEU A 58 9.45 -10.20 5.86
N ARG A 59 10.07 -9.34 6.68
CA ARG A 59 9.73 -7.93 6.72
C ARG A 59 10.04 -7.21 5.41
N SER A 60 11.17 -7.51 4.75
CA SER A 60 11.47 -6.94 3.43
C SER A 60 10.42 -7.31 2.39
N LEU A 61 9.91 -8.54 2.38
CA LEU A 61 8.90 -8.99 1.43
C LEU A 61 7.54 -8.34 1.70
N THR A 62 7.14 -8.23 2.97
CA THR A 62 5.89 -7.54 3.32
C THR A 62 5.97 -6.06 2.96
N CYS A 63 7.06 -5.37 3.30
CA CYS A 63 7.22 -3.94 3.01
C CYS A 63 7.29 -3.60 1.51
N GLN A 64 7.56 -4.55 0.62
CA GLN A 64 7.46 -4.34 -0.83
C GLN A 64 6.02 -4.11 -1.30
N LEU A 65 5.05 -4.71 -0.60
CA LEU A 65 3.65 -4.78 -1.01
C LEU A 65 2.71 -4.06 -0.03
N THR A 66 3.23 -3.53 1.08
CA THR A 66 2.42 -2.80 2.06
C THR A 66 1.84 -1.54 1.42
N VAL A 67 0.52 -1.51 1.32
CA VAL A 67 -0.30 -0.32 1.07
C VAL A 67 -0.84 0.15 2.42
N ASP A 68 -1.08 1.44 2.58
CA ASP A 68 -1.71 1.97 3.80
C ASP A 68 -3.16 1.49 3.87
N ASP A 69 -3.53 0.83 4.96
CA ASP A 69 -4.88 0.28 5.17
C ASP A 69 -5.94 1.39 5.10
N LEU A 70 -5.61 2.63 5.53
CA LEU A 70 -6.54 3.77 5.48
C LEU A 70 -6.86 4.22 4.04
N GLU A 71 -5.94 4.01 3.10
CA GLU A 71 -6.17 4.33 1.69
C GLU A 71 -6.79 3.17 0.91
N ALA A 72 -6.71 1.95 1.44
CA ALA A 72 -7.26 0.74 0.84
C ALA A 72 -8.76 0.53 1.12
N GLU A 73 -9.40 1.39 1.92
CA GLU A 73 -10.84 1.34 2.18
C GLU A 73 -11.65 1.67 0.91
N GLU A 74 -12.17 0.63 0.27
CA GLU A 74 -13.08 0.72 -0.88
C GLU A 74 -14.50 0.33 -0.45
N GLU A 75 -15.46 1.24 -0.59
CA GLU A 75 -16.87 0.99 -0.28
C GLU A 75 -17.56 0.31 -1.48
N GLY A 76 -17.87 -0.98 -1.35
CA GLY A 76 -18.50 -1.75 -2.41
C GLY A 76 -20.01 -1.48 -2.56
N ILE A 77 -20.60 -1.97 -3.65
CA ILE A 77 -22.06 -1.86 -3.89
C ILE A 77 -22.85 -2.60 -2.79
N ALA A 78 -22.32 -3.72 -2.30
CA ALA A 78 -22.93 -4.48 -1.21
C ALA A 78 -22.97 -3.66 0.09
N ASP A 79 -21.87 -2.99 0.41
CA ASP A 79 -21.78 -2.12 1.59
C ASP A 79 -22.67 -0.89 1.42
N ASN A 80 -22.78 -0.32 0.22
CA ASN A 80 -23.66 0.85 0.06
C ASN A 80 -25.16 0.48 0.19
N ILE A 81 -25.58 -0.64 -0.41
CA ILE A 81 -27.01 -1.01 -0.54
C ILE A 81 -27.52 -1.86 0.64
N LEU A 82 -26.73 -2.81 1.12
CA LEU A 82 -27.16 -3.78 2.13
C LEU A 82 -26.73 -3.41 3.55
N ASP A 83 -26.00 -2.31 3.71
CA ASP A 83 -25.54 -1.87 5.03
C ASP A 83 -26.71 -1.43 5.92
N THR A 84 -26.83 -2.12 7.04
CA THR A 84 -27.81 -1.87 8.11
C THR A 84 -27.14 -1.29 9.37
N ASN A 85 -25.85 -0.92 9.31
CA ASN A 85 -25.13 -0.32 10.44
C ASN A 85 -25.63 1.11 10.76
N THR A 86 -26.40 1.74 9.87
CA THR A 86 -27.03 3.04 10.14
C THR A 86 -28.33 2.89 10.95
N ILE A 87 -28.38 3.50 12.13
CA ILE A 87 -29.55 3.43 13.02
C ILE A 87 -30.72 4.29 12.50
N ALA A 88 -30.41 5.45 11.93
CA ALA A 88 -31.41 6.42 11.48
C ALA A 88 -31.74 6.22 9.99
N THR A 89 -32.92 5.65 9.71
CA THR A 89 -33.43 5.48 8.33
C THR A 89 -33.78 6.81 7.65
N ALA A 90 -34.18 7.81 8.44
CA ALA A 90 -34.46 9.18 7.99
C ALA A 90 -33.75 10.20 8.89
N ALA A 91 -32.43 10.30 8.75
CA ALA A 91 -31.63 11.26 9.51
C ALA A 91 -32.02 12.71 9.16
N ARG A 92 -31.94 13.61 10.16
CA ARG A 92 -32.14 15.04 9.93
C ARG A 92 -31.06 15.58 8.97
N PRO A 93 -31.36 16.53 8.09
CA PRO A 93 -30.35 17.14 7.22
C PRO A 93 -29.17 17.69 8.03
N GLY A 94 -27.95 17.30 7.65
CA GLY A 94 -26.72 17.69 8.35
C GLY A 94 -26.31 16.78 9.53
N THR A 95 -27.12 15.77 9.89
CA THR A 95 -26.76 14.79 10.94
C THR A 95 -26.35 13.42 10.38
N SER A 96 -26.23 13.29 9.05
CA SER A 96 -25.74 12.10 8.35
C SER A 96 -24.93 12.48 7.12
N LEU A 97 -23.88 11.72 6.82
CA LEU A 97 -23.05 11.91 5.64
C LEU A 97 -23.73 11.41 4.35
N ARG A 98 -24.69 10.48 4.44
CA ARG A 98 -25.43 9.96 3.25
C ARG A 98 -26.33 11.01 2.62
N THR A 99 -26.86 11.95 3.41
CA THR A 99 -27.73 13.01 2.91
C THR A 99 -26.91 14.25 2.59
N ALA A 100 -26.50 14.41 1.33
CA ALA A 100 -25.86 15.64 0.88
C ALA A 100 -26.80 16.84 1.11
N GLN A 101 -26.34 17.87 1.83
CA GLN A 101 -27.09 19.12 1.97
C GLN A 101 -27.18 19.82 0.61
N VAL A 102 -28.36 19.77 -0.01
CA VAL A 102 -28.71 20.61 -1.16
C VAL A 102 -29.07 22.00 -0.62
N THR A 103 -28.07 22.80 -0.23
CA THR A 103 -28.33 24.16 0.29
C THR A 103 -27.27 25.18 -0.08
N ALA A 104 -26.56 24.99 -1.19
CA ALA A 104 -25.76 26.05 -1.81
C ALA A 104 -26.50 26.54 -3.07
N PRO A 105 -26.88 27.83 -3.15
CA PRO A 105 -27.55 28.40 -4.31
C PRO A 105 -26.63 28.37 -5.54
N VAL A 106 -27.25 28.15 -6.70
CA VAL A 106 -26.63 28.14 -8.03
C VAL A 106 -25.99 29.50 -8.31
N LEU A 107 -24.68 29.64 -8.07
CA LEU A 107 -23.94 30.83 -8.52
C LEU A 107 -22.59 30.56 -9.19
N THR A 108 -22.11 29.31 -9.29
CA THR A 108 -21.04 28.97 -10.23
C THR A 108 -21.20 27.52 -10.71
N SER A 109 -21.06 27.28 -12.01
CA SER A 109 -21.23 25.99 -12.69
C SER A 109 -20.07 25.03 -12.41
N ARG A 110 -19.85 24.66 -11.14
CA ARG A 110 -18.81 23.68 -10.80
C ARG A 110 -19.30 22.28 -11.23
N PRO A 111 -18.52 21.53 -12.04
CA PRO A 111 -18.85 20.15 -12.37
C PRO A 111 -19.10 19.33 -11.10
N ARG A 112 -20.07 18.42 -11.15
CA ARG A 112 -20.47 17.59 -10.00
C ARG A 112 -20.25 16.11 -10.34
N THR A 113 -19.95 15.33 -9.32
CA THR A 113 -19.91 13.86 -9.33
C THR A 113 -21.32 13.29 -9.47
N GLU A 114 -21.44 11.98 -9.73
CA GLU A 114 -22.74 11.29 -9.83
C GLU A 114 -23.58 11.47 -8.55
N SER A 115 -22.91 11.49 -7.40
CA SER A 115 -23.49 11.75 -6.08
C SER A 115 -23.97 13.21 -5.85
N GLY A 116 -23.87 14.07 -6.87
CA GLY A 116 -24.23 15.47 -6.77
C GLY A 116 -23.28 16.29 -5.89
N ARG A 117 -22.11 15.78 -5.49
CA ARG A 117 -21.10 16.58 -4.81
C ARG A 117 -20.26 17.33 -5.85
N PRO A 118 -19.82 18.57 -5.59
CA PRO A 118 -18.90 19.24 -6.50
C PRO A 118 -17.57 18.46 -6.60
N VAL A 119 -16.98 18.33 -7.80
CA VAL A 119 -15.74 17.56 -8.02
C VAL A 119 -14.59 18.02 -7.10
N SER A 120 -13.88 17.12 -6.44
CA SER A 120 -12.73 17.46 -5.60
C SER A 120 -11.47 17.71 -6.45
N GLY A 121 -10.49 18.45 -5.91
CA GLY A 121 -9.17 18.63 -6.54
C GLY A 121 -8.16 17.52 -6.22
N VAL A 122 -8.53 16.60 -5.32
CA VAL A 122 -7.71 15.44 -4.92
C VAL A 122 -8.56 14.19 -5.06
N VAL A 123 -8.00 13.18 -5.74
CA VAL A 123 -8.59 11.85 -5.89
C VAL A 123 -7.90 10.94 -4.89
N ARG A 124 -8.67 10.31 -4.01
CA ARG A 124 -8.21 9.19 -3.16
C ARG A 124 -8.87 7.91 -3.66
N PRO A 125 -8.26 6.73 -3.48
CA PRO A 125 -8.84 5.47 -3.94
C PRO A 125 -10.29 5.24 -3.45
N GLY A 126 -10.59 5.58 -2.20
CA GLY A 126 -11.96 5.50 -1.64
C GLY A 126 -12.91 6.63 -2.05
N THR A 127 -12.49 7.62 -2.85
CA THR A 127 -13.39 8.70 -3.31
C THR A 127 -14.06 8.30 -4.62
N LEU A 128 -15.25 7.71 -4.53
CA LEU A 128 -16.10 7.46 -5.70
C LEU A 128 -16.47 8.80 -6.38
N ALA A 129 -16.19 8.89 -7.68
CA ALA A 129 -16.55 10.00 -8.55
C ALA A 129 -18.05 10.04 -8.90
#